data_AF-A0A378U4R5-F1
#
_entry.id   AF-A0A378U4R5-F1
#
_cell.length_a   1.000
_cell.length_b   1.000
_cell.length_c   1.000
_cell.angle_alpha   90.00
_cell.angle_beta   90.00
_cell.angle_gamma   90.00
#
_symmetry.space_group_name_H-M   'P 1'
#
loop_
_entity.id
_entity.type
_entity.pdbx_description
1 polymer ?
#
loop_
_entity_poly.entity_id
_entity_poly.type
_entity_poly.pdbx_seq_one_letter_code
_entity_poly.pdbx_strand_id
1 'polypeptide(L)'
;MATLEQQLAELEQKTARLKDKIKKQDTAEKVVIGGMMLAYARKNPNNAKRLLELMQTELREQDLKRVQRAVSELNLVVGNAELASIGNHQGGNYANT
;
A
#
# COMPACT_ATOMS: atom_id res chain seq x y z
N MET A 1 6.87 35.23 -38.51
CA MET A 1 6.40 35.16 -37.10
C MET A 1 5.30 34.12 -37.05
N ALA A 2 5.29 33.25 -36.04
CA ALA A 2 4.18 32.32 -35.85
C ALA A 2 2.89 33.11 -35.56
N THR A 3 1.77 32.70 -36.16
CA THR A 3 0.48 33.35 -35.91
C THR A 3 0.06 33.18 -34.45
N LEU A 4 -0.82 34.04 -33.94
CA LEU A 4 -1.31 33.91 -32.56
C LEU A 4 -1.96 32.54 -32.31
N GLU A 5 -2.62 31.96 -33.33
CA GLU A 5 -3.19 30.61 -33.27
C GLU A 5 -2.11 29.53 -33.10
N GLN A 6 -0.99 29.64 -33.82
CA GLN A 6 0.14 28.72 -33.65
C GLN A 6 0.77 28.84 -32.27
N GLN A 7 0.92 30.07 -31.75
CA GLN A 7 1.44 30.30 -30.39
C GLN A 7 0.49 29.75 -29.31
N LEU A 8 -0.83 29.89 -29.50
CA LEU A 8 -1.84 29.30 -28.62
C LEU A 8 -1.74 27.77 -28.60
N ALA A 9 -1.68 27.14 -29.77
CA ALA A 9 -1.56 25.68 -29.88
C ALA A 9 -0.29 25.14 -29.21
N GLU A 10 0.84 25.85 -29.32
CA GLU A 10 2.08 25.49 -28.63
C GLU A 10 1.94 25.57 -27.10
N LEU A 11 1.30 26.62 -26.58
CA LEU A 11 1.07 26.80 -25.14
C LEU A 11 0.13 25.74 -24.58
N GLU A 12 -0.93 25.39 -25.31
CA GLU A 12 -1.85 24.32 -24.94
C GLU A 12 -1.12 22.96 -24.90
N GLN A 13 -0.27 22.68 -25.89
CA GLN A 13 0.52 21.46 -25.91
C GLN A 13 1.51 21.39 -24.75
N LYS A 14 2.20 22.50 -24.45
CA LYS A 14 3.10 22.58 -23.28
C LYS A 14 2.33 22.36 -21.99
N THR A 15 1.14 22.95 -21.87
CA THR A 15 0.26 22.79 -20.70
C THR A 15 -0.17 21.33 -20.52
N ALA A 16 -0.60 20.66 -21.60
CA ALA A 16 -0.98 19.26 -21.56
C ALA A 16 0.18 18.36 -21.10
N ARG A 17 1.39 18.57 -21.64
CA ARG A 17 2.60 17.83 -21.24
C ARG A 17 2.93 18.03 -19.76
N LEU A 18 2.80 19.25 -19.23
CA LEU A 18 3.05 19.54 -17.82
C LEU A 18 2.02 18.85 -16.93
N LYS A 19 0.73 18.90 -17.29
CA LYS A 19 -0.34 18.18 -16.57
C LYS A 19 -0.07 16.67 -16.52
N ASP A 20 0.38 16.08 -17.62
CA ASP A 20 0.72 14.65 -17.67
C ASP A 20 1.93 14.31 -16.80
N LYS A 21 2.96 15.16 -16.78
CA LYS A 21 4.12 14.98 -15.89
C LYS A 21 3.71 15.01 -14.42
N ILE A 22 2.86 15.96 -14.03
CA ILE A 22 2.35 16.06 -12.66
C ILE A 22 1.59 14.78 -12.27
N LYS A 23 0.69 14.30 -13.11
CA LYS A 23 -0.06 13.05 -12.85
C LYS A 23 0.87 11.84 -12.72
N LYS A 24 1.90 11.75 -13.56
CA LYS A 24 2.90 10.67 -13.49
C LYS A 24 3.71 10.74 -12.21
N GLN A 25 4.09 11.92 -11.76
CA GLN A 25 4.81 12.12 -10.49
C GLN A 25 3.95 11.73 -9.30
N ASP A 26 2.70 12.21 -9.23
CA ASP A 26 1.76 11.85 -8.18
C ASP A 26 1.50 10.33 -8.11
N THR A 27 1.36 9.68 -9.28
CA THR A 27 1.23 8.23 -9.35
C THR A 27 2.48 7.52 -8.85
N ALA A 28 3.67 7.97 -9.27
CA ALA A 28 4.94 7.37 -8.85
C ALA A 28 5.16 7.50 -7.34
N GLU A 29 4.86 8.66 -6.75
CA GLU A 29 4.97 8.90 -5.31
C GLU A 29 4.06 7.95 -4.52
N LYS A 30 2.80 7.81 -4.94
CA LYS A 30 1.85 6.86 -4.32
C LYS A 30 2.33 5.41 -4.41
N VAL A 31 2.89 5.01 -5.54
CA VAL A 31 3.44 3.65 -5.73
C VAL A 31 4.63 3.40 -4.81
N VAL A 32 5.55 4.36 -4.70
CA VAL A 32 6.74 4.24 -3.83
C VAL A 32 6.32 4.16 -2.36
N ILE A 33 5.45 5.06 -1.90
CA ILE A 33 4.96 5.07 -0.51
C ILE A 33 4.18 3.79 -0.21
N GLY A 34 3.30 3.35 -1.11
CA GLY A 34 2.54 2.10 -0.95
C GLY A 34 3.44 0.88 -0.86
N GLY A 35 4.46 0.78 -1.73
CA GLY A 35 5.45 -0.29 -1.69
C GLY A 35 6.26 -0.31 -0.38
N MET A 36 6.70 0.86 0.06
CA MET A 36 7.41 1.02 1.34
C MET A 36 6.52 0.59 2.52
N MET A 37 5.26 1.01 2.57
CA MET A 37 4.35 0.70 3.67
C MET A 37 4.05 -0.81 3.75
N LEU A 38 3.89 -1.48 2.60
CA LEU A 38 3.76 -2.93 2.55
C LEU A 38 5.02 -3.64 3.06
N ALA A 39 6.21 -3.17 2.67
CA ALA A 39 7.47 -3.71 3.17
C ALA A 39 7.63 -3.49 4.69
N TYR A 40 7.18 -2.35 5.21
CA TYR A 40 7.16 -2.05 6.65
C TYR A 40 6.22 -2.99 7.41
N ALA A 41 5.00 -3.18 6.90
CA ALA A 41 3.99 -4.04 7.50
C ALA A 41 4.43 -5.50 7.58
N ARG A 42 5.06 -6.02 6.53
CA ARG A 42 5.57 -7.41 6.48
C ARG A 42 6.63 -7.75 7.54
N LYS A 43 7.34 -6.75 8.07
CA LYS A 43 8.43 -6.97 9.06
C LYS A 43 7.94 -7.22 10.48
N ASN A 44 6.71 -6.82 10.80
CA ASN A 44 6.19 -6.91 12.16
C ASN A 44 4.69 -7.23 12.13
N PRO A 45 4.24 -8.33 12.76
CA PRO A 45 2.82 -8.72 12.79
C PRO A 45 1.88 -7.62 13.33
N ASN A 46 2.31 -6.80 14.28
CA ASN A 46 1.51 -5.69 14.79
C ASN A 46 1.32 -4.60 13.73
N ASN A 47 2.35 -4.34 12.91
CA ASN A 47 2.25 -3.38 11.80
C ASN A 47 1.36 -3.92 10.68
N ALA A 48 1.45 -5.22 10.38
CA ALA A 48 0.56 -5.89 9.43
C ALA A 48 -0.91 -5.78 9.88
N LYS A 49 -1.19 -6.09 11.15
CA LYS A 49 -2.52 -5.95 11.74
C LYS A 49 -3.03 -4.51 11.66
N ARG A 50 -2.21 -3.53 12.03
CA ARG A 50 -2.60 -2.12 11.96
C ARG A 50 -2.90 -1.65 10.55
N LEU A 51 -2.09 -2.09 9.57
CA LEU A 51 -2.33 -1.74 8.17
C LEU A 51 -3.60 -2.40 7.63
N LEU A 52 -3.90 -3.64 8.02
CA LEU A 52 -5.15 -4.32 7.67
C LEU A 52 -6.38 -3.59 8.23
N GLU A 53 -6.33 -3.12 9.48
CA GLU A 53 -7.39 -2.32 10.08
C GLU A 53 -7.63 -1.03 9.27
N LEU A 54 -6.55 -0.29 8.96
CA LEU A 54 -6.64 0.93 8.15
C LEU A 54 -7.20 0.65 6.75
N MET A 55 -6.79 -0.44 6.11
CA MET A 55 -7.35 -0.83 4.81
C MET A 55 -8.86 -1.07 4.91
N GLN A 56 -9.34 -1.71 5.98
CA GLN A 56 -10.78 -1.95 6.16
C GLN A 56 -11.58 -0.67 6.44
N THR A 57 -11.02 0.30 7.16
CA THR A 57 -11.73 1.54 7.51
C THR A 57 -11.68 2.60 6.41
N GLU A 58 -10.56 2.70 5.69
CA GLU A 58 -10.32 3.80 4.74
C GLU A 58 -10.63 3.44 3.28
N LEU A 59 -10.59 2.15 2.91
CA LEU A 59 -10.85 1.74 1.53
C LEU A 59 -12.31 1.38 1.31
N ARG A 60 -12.85 1.79 0.15
CA ARG A 60 -14.13 1.30 -0.33
C ARG A 60 -14.03 -0.19 -0.67
N GLU A 61 -15.15 -0.90 -0.62
CA GLU A 61 -15.20 -2.34 -0.89
C GLU A 61 -14.58 -2.74 -2.25
N GLN A 62 -14.83 -1.95 -3.31
CA GLN A 62 -14.22 -2.19 -4.61
C GLN A 62 -12.69 -2.07 -4.58
N ASP A 63 -12.17 -1.10 -3.82
CA ASP A 63 -10.72 -0.88 -3.70
C ASP A 63 -10.08 -1.97 -2.82
N LEU A 64 -10.76 -2.44 -1.77
CA LEU A 64 -10.36 -3.63 -1.01
C LEU A 64 -10.21 -4.86 -1.92
N LYS A 65 -11.17 -5.10 -2.82
CA LYS A 65 -11.09 -6.19 -3.80
C LYS A 65 -9.87 -6.06 -4.72
N ARG A 66 -9.48 -4.84 -5.11
CA ARG A 66 -8.29 -4.59 -5.93
C ARG A 66 -6.99 -4.94 -5.22
N VAL A 67 -6.93 -4.77 -3.89
CA VAL A 67 -5.74 -5.04 -3.07
C VAL A 67 -5.81 -6.38 -2.33
N GLN A 68 -6.74 -7.27 -2.70
CA GLN A 68 -6.99 -8.53 -2.00
C GLN A 68 -5.73 -9.38 -1.82
N ARG A 69 -4.82 -9.38 -2.81
CA ARG A 69 -3.54 -10.09 -2.71
C ARG A 69 -2.70 -9.61 -1.52
N ALA A 70 -2.59 -8.30 -1.32
CA ALA A 70 -1.85 -7.72 -0.20
C ALA A 70 -2.55 -8.00 1.13
N VAL A 71 -3.88 -7.90 1.17
CA VAL A 71 -4.69 -8.24 2.35
C VAL A 71 -4.45 -9.69 2.77
N SER A 72 -4.53 -10.65 1.84
CA SER A 72 -4.29 -12.06 2.13
C SER A 72 -2.86 -12.30 2.65
N GLU A 73 -1.86 -11.67 2.05
CA GLU A 73 -0.47 -11.79 2.50
C GLU A 73 -0.27 -11.26 3.94
N LEU A 74 -0.83 -10.10 4.26
CA LEU A 74 -0.72 -9.52 5.61
C LEU A 74 -1.48 -10.36 6.65
N ASN A 75 -2.63 -10.94 6.29
CA ASN A 75 -3.35 -11.87 7.17
C ASN A 75 -2.52 -13.11 7.50
N LEU A 76 -1.74 -13.63 6.55
CA LEU A 76 -0.83 -14.75 6.80
C LEU A 76 0.30 -14.35 7.76
N VAL A 77 0.86 -13.14 7.63
CA VAL A 77 1.88 -12.63 8.56
C VAL A 77 1.33 -12.57 9.99
N VAL A 78 0.10 -12.05 10.15
CA VAL A 78 -0.56 -11.99 11.47
C VAL A 78 -0.86 -13.39 12.00
N GLY A 79 -1.51 -14.25 11.21
CA GLY A 79 -1.89 -15.59 11.64
C GLY A 79 -0.69 -16.46 12.01
N ASN A 80 0.41 -16.39 11.25
CA ASN A 80 1.63 -17.13 11.59
C ASN A 80 2.24 -16.70 12.93
N ALA A 81 2.18 -15.40 13.25
CA ALA A 81 2.67 -14.89 14.52
C ALA A 81 1.78 -15.32 15.70
N GLU A 82 0.46 -15.34 15.50
CA GLU A 82 -0.50 -15.84 16.49
C GLU A 82 -0.33 -17.34 16.74
N LEU A 83 -0.10 -18.14 15.69
CA LEU A 83 0.20 -19.56 15.83
C LEU A 83 1.51 -19.80 16.60
N ALA A 84 2.55 -19.01 16.30
CA ALA A 84 3.84 -19.11 16.98
C ALA A 84 3.76 -18.75 18.47
N SER A 85 2.92 -17.79 18.86
CA SER A 85 2.72 -17.47 20.27
C SER A 85 2.00 -18.58 21.03
N ILE A 86 0.97 -19.19 20.44
CA ILE A 86 0.22 -20.32 21.03
C ILE A 86 1.13 -21.52 21.31
N GLY A 87 2.02 -21.87 20.36
CA GLY A 87 2.97 -22.98 20.52
C GLY A 87 3.95 -22.79 21.69
N ASN A 88 4.39 -21.55 21.94
CA ASN A 88 5.30 -21.24 23.05
C ASN A 88 4.61 -21.35 24.43
N HIS A 89 3.29 -21.16 24.53
CA HIS A 89 2.58 -21.28 25.80
C HIS A 89 2.36 -22.73 26.25
N GLN A 90 2.35 -23.71 25.33
CA GLN A 90 2.12 -25.13 25.69
C GLN A 90 3.40 -25.85 26.16
N GLY A 91 4.60 -25.36 25.79
CA GLY A 91 5.88 -25.97 26.20
C GLY A 91 6.31 -25.68 27.65
N GLY A 92 5.70 -24.70 28.31
CA GLY A 92 6.08 -24.28 29.67
C GLY A 92 5.39 -25.03 30.82
N ASN A 93 4.37 -25.86 30.52
CA ASN A 93 3.50 -26.43 31.55
C ASN A 93 3.89 -27.86 32.00
N TYR A 94 4.97 -28.44 31.46
CA TYR A 94 5.39 -29.82 31.76
C TYR A 94 6.71 -29.93 32.56
N ALA A 95 7.23 -28.81 33.10
CA ALA A 95 8.52 -28.78 33.79
C ALA A 95 8.43 -28.73 35.33
N ASN A 96 7.26 -28.99 35.93
CA ASN A 96 7.11 -28.95 37.39
C ASN A 96 6.13 -30.02 37.89
N THR A 97 6.60 -31.27 37.96
CA THR A 97 6.04 -32.37 38.78
C THR A 97 7.18 -33.23 39.28
#